data_AF-A0A536M420-F1
#
_entry.id   AF-A0A536M420-F1
#
_cell.length_a   1.000
_cell.length_b   1.000
_cell.length_c   1.000
_cell.angle_alpha   90.00
_cell.angle_beta   90.00
_cell.angle_gamma   90.00
#
_symmetry.space_group_name_H-M   'P 1'
#
loop_
_entity.id
_entity.type
_entity.pdbx_description
1 polymer ?
#
loop_
_entity_poly.entity_id
_entity_poly.type
_entity_poly.pdbx_seq_one_letter_code
_entity_poly.pdbx_strand_id
1 'polypeptide(L)'
;MVGLIGALVAALALGGAVPAAADYGNSGGNVQLYQVTASMNCNNPSLCPQPLGGFWAWAVFNQDGTFDGEITFCAHMSTPAGPGLAGAGHAHASGNYIVTDIFPGSGPWIVITHEVDVLTGQGRGVTVVNDVSMPIAPAVKGHFSTADILGFSAPGVTFQLTVTPMHT
;
A
#
# COMPACT_ATOMS: atom_id res chain seq x y z
N MET A 1 -0.58 -7.76 16.37
CA MET A 1 -1.07 -7.24 15.08
C MET A 1 -0.25 -6.01 14.75
N VAL A 2 0.81 -6.19 13.97
CA VAL A 2 1.74 -5.13 13.60
C VAL A 2 1.64 -5.02 12.07
N GLY A 3 0.46 -4.59 11.59
CA GLY A 3 0.29 -4.19 10.19
C GLY A 3 0.99 -2.86 9.93
N LEU A 4 1.26 -2.55 8.66
CA LEU A 4 1.94 -1.39 8.02
C LEU A 4 2.36 -0.17 8.88
N ILE A 5 1.55 0.22 9.86
CA ILE A 5 1.86 1.18 10.93
C ILE A 5 3.10 0.79 11.76
N GLY A 6 3.34 -0.50 12.01
CA GLY A 6 4.48 -0.95 12.82
C GLY A 6 5.72 -1.40 12.04
N ALA A 7 5.64 -1.50 10.71
CA ALA A 7 6.79 -1.81 9.87
C ALA A 7 7.70 -0.59 9.61
N LEU A 8 7.21 0.63 9.88
CA LEU A 8 7.96 1.87 9.66
C LEU A 8 9.17 2.08 10.61
N VAL A 9 9.41 1.18 11.56
CA VAL A 9 10.43 1.34 12.62
C VAL A 9 11.69 0.47 12.41
N ALA A 10 11.73 -0.43 11.42
CA ALA A 10 12.81 -1.44 11.34
C ALA A 10 13.87 -1.25 10.23
N ALA A 11 13.73 -0.29 9.31
CA ALA A 11 14.66 -0.16 8.17
C ALA A 11 15.73 0.94 8.39
N LEU A 12 16.60 0.74 9.39
CA LEU A 12 17.86 1.50 9.52
C LEU A 12 19.06 0.56 9.45
N ALA A 13 19.49 0.24 8.23
CA ALA A 13 20.89 0.21 7.79
C ALA A 13 21.02 -0.50 6.43
N LEU A 14 21.84 0.11 5.54
CA LEU A 14 22.52 -0.46 4.36
C LEU A 14 21.81 -0.37 2.98
N GLY A 15 22.57 0.20 2.02
CA GLY A 15 22.63 -0.20 0.61
C GLY A 15 21.54 0.33 -0.33
N GLY A 16 21.95 1.04 -1.39
CA GLY A 16 21.02 1.57 -2.41
C GLY A 16 20.77 0.60 -3.58
N ALA A 17 19.51 0.50 -3.99
CA ALA A 17 19.04 -0.19 -5.21
C ALA A 17 18.35 0.79 -6.18
N VAL A 18 18.37 0.43 -7.47
CA VAL A 18 17.73 1.15 -8.59
C VAL A 18 16.24 0.77 -8.63
N PRO A 19 15.27 1.70 -8.83
CA PRO A 19 13.85 1.35 -8.87
C PRO A 19 13.53 0.41 -10.02
N ALA A 20 12.80 -0.67 -9.73
CA ALA A 20 12.13 -1.47 -10.75
C ALA A 20 10.96 -0.66 -11.34
N ALA A 21 10.67 -0.87 -12.63
CA ALA A 21 9.57 -0.20 -13.31
C ALA A 21 8.29 -1.03 -13.14
N ALA A 22 7.20 -0.37 -12.74
CA ALA A 22 5.91 -1.02 -12.58
C ALA A 22 5.36 -1.69 -13.85
N ASP A 23 4.59 -2.77 -13.63
CA ASP A 23 3.87 -3.53 -14.66
C ASP A 23 2.63 -2.76 -15.15
N TYR A 24 2.87 -1.69 -15.91
CA TYR A 24 1.81 -0.92 -16.56
C TYR A 24 1.20 -1.71 -17.72
N GLY A 25 -0.04 -2.17 -17.54
CA GLY A 25 -0.90 -2.60 -18.65
C GLY A 25 -0.46 -3.87 -19.39
N ASN A 26 -0.18 -4.96 -18.67
CA ASN A 26 0.12 -6.30 -19.21
C ASN A 26 1.55 -6.44 -19.77
N SER A 27 2.54 -5.89 -19.05
CA SER A 27 3.96 -6.05 -19.38
C SER A 27 4.38 -7.50 -19.18
N GLY A 28 5.00 -8.10 -20.21
CA GLY A 28 5.44 -9.50 -20.16
C GLY A 28 4.34 -10.55 -20.42
N GLY A 29 3.12 -10.14 -20.78
CA GLY A 29 2.03 -11.05 -21.19
C GLY A 29 1.24 -11.67 -20.05
N ASN A 30 1.36 -11.13 -18.84
CA ASN A 30 0.63 -11.58 -17.67
C ASN A 30 -0.74 -10.90 -17.55
N VAL A 31 -1.80 -11.70 -17.51
CA VAL A 31 -3.17 -11.17 -17.50
C VAL A 31 -3.47 -10.50 -16.16
N GLN A 32 -3.66 -9.18 -16.18
CA GLN A 32 -4.11 -8.41 -15.01
C GLN A 32 -5.56 -8.77 -14.69
N LEU A 33 -5.84 -9.24 -13.48
CA LEU A 33 -7.20 -9.53 -13.01
C LEU A 33 -7.83 -8.31 -12.34
N TYR A 34 -7.03 -7.57 -11.56
CA TYR A 34 -7.49 -6.39 -10.84
C TYR A 34 -6.50 -5.23 -10.98
N GLN A 35 -7.03 -4.02 -11.04
CA GLN A 35 -6.30 -2.80 -10.78
C GLN A 35 -6.91 -2.12 -9.56
N VAL A 36 -6.08 -1.76 -8.60
CA VAL A 36 -6.47 -1.06 -7.38
C VAL A 36 -5.80 0.30 -7.34
N THR A 37 -6.55 1.31 -6.94
CA THR A 37 -6.02 2.65 -6.67
C THR A 37 -6.50 3.10 -5.31
N ALA A 38 -5.60 3.57 -4.48
CA ALA A 38 -5.88 4.01 -3.12
C ALA A 38 -5.34 5.42 -2.90
N SER A 39 -6.03 6.19 -2.08
CA SER A 39 -5.47 7.42 -1.51
C SER A 39 -5.88 7.55 -0.05
N MET A 40 -4.93 7.97 0.77
CA MET A 40 -5.12 8.18 2.19
C MET A 40 -4.60 9.56 2.57
N ASN A 41 -5.28 10.19 3.53
CA ASN A 41 -4.76 11.30 4.30
C ASN A 41 -5.18 11.12 5.76
N CYS A 42 -4.21 11.18 6.66
CA CYS A 42 -4.38 11.04 8.10
C CYS A 42 -3.59 12.15 8.80
N ASN A 43 -4.29 13.23 9.16
CA ASN A 43 -3.72 14.37 9.87
C ASN A 43 -4.33 14.56 11.27
N ASN A 44 -5.10 13.57 11.75
CA ASN A 44 -5.66 13.58 13.09
C ASN A 44 -4.72 12.88 14.10
N PRO A 45 -4.00 13.61 14.97
CA PRO A 45 -2.99 13.03 15.85
C PRO A 45 -3.55 12.13 16.96
N SER A 46 -4.84 12.17 17.25
CA SER A 46 -5.45 11.28 18.25
C SER A 46 -5.89 9.94 17.67
N LEU A 47 -6.00 9.82 16.34
CA LEU A 47 -6.45 8.61 15.65
C LEU A 47 -5.35 8.01 14.77
N CYS A 48 -4.47 8.84 14.23
CA CYS A 48 -3.40 8.45 13.33
C CYS A 48 -2.09 8.24 14.12
N PRO A 49 -1.44 7.08 13.97
CA PRO A 49 -0.07 6.92 14.46
C PRO A 49 0.86 7.89 13.73
N GLN A 50 1.93 8.31 14.41
CA GLN A 50 2.96 9.13 13.78
C GLN A 50 3.84 8.28 12.83
N PRO A 51 4.33 8.86 11.72
CA PRO A 51 4.12 10.22 11.25
C PRO A 51 2.73 10.44 10.62
N LEU A 52 2.17 11.64 10.80
CA LEU A 52 0.98 12.08 10.06
C LEU A 52 1.33 12.21 8.57
N GLY A 53 0.32 12.13 7.70
CA GLY A 53 0.55 12.29 6.28
C GLY A 53 -0.47 11.59 5.42
N GLY A 54 -0.09 11.33 4.19
CA GLY A 54 -0.95 10.67 3.23
C GLY A 54 -0.16 9.93 2.18
N PHE A 55 -0.86 9.11 1.43
CA PHE A 55 -0.30 8.42 0.28
C PHE A 55 -1.30 8.37 -0.86
N TRP A 56 -0.78 8.21 -2.06
CA TRP A 56 -1.49 7.70 -3.22
C TRP A 56 -0.78 6.43 -3.67
N ALA A 57 -1.54 5.39 -3.95
CA ALA A 57 -1.03 4.12 -4.41
C ALA A 57 -1.83 3.62 -5.61
N TRP A 58 -1.16 2.91 -6.49
CA TRP A 58 -1.76 2.16 -7.58
C TRP A 58 -1.07 0.80 -7.67
N ALA A 59 -1.83 -0.27 -7.91
CA ALA A 59 -1.28 -1.60 -8.07
C ALA A 59 -2.12 -2.43 -9.05
N VAL A 60 -1.48 -3.37 -9.72
CA VAL A 60 -2.09 -4.41 -10.55
C VAL A 60 -1.86 -5.78 -9.94
N PHE A 61 -2.85 -6.65 -10.10
CA PHE A 61 -2.86 -8.01 -9.55
C PHE A 61 -3.05 -9.00 -10.69
N ASN A 62 -2.04 -9.83 -10.91
CA ASN A 62 -1.90 -10.69 -12.08
C ASN A 62 -2.48 -12.09 -11.85
N GLN A 63 -2.86 -12.76 -12.92
CA GLN A 63 -3.49 -14.08 -12.85
C GLN A 63 -2.61 -15.17 -12.23
N ASP A 64 -1.29 -15.04 -12.32
CA ASP A 64 -0.33 -15.98 -11.73
C ASP A 64 -0.11 -15.78 -10.22
N GLY A 65 -0.83 -14.83 -9.59
CA GLY A 65 -0.70 -14.52 -8.18
C GLY A 65 0.42 -13.53 -7.86
N THR A 66 1.03 -12.89 -8.85
CA THR A 66 1.96 -11.76 -8.65
C THR A 66 1.22 -10.42 -8.61
N PHE A 67 1.81 -9.42 -7.95
CA PHE A 67 1.33 -8.05 -8.04
C PHE A 67 2.51 -7.09 -8.18
N ASP A 68 2.18 -5.90 -8.67
CA ASP A 68 3.13 -4.81 -8.90
C ASP A 68 2.41 -3.48 -8.68
N GLY A 69 3.07 -2.51 -8.05
CA GLY A 69 2.45 -1.25 -7.69
C GLY A 69 3.43 -0.13 -7.40
N GLU A 70 2.89 1.08 -7.43
CA GLU A 70 3.60 2.32 -7.16
C GLU A 70 2.88 3.11 -6.08
N ILE A 71 3.68 3.59 -5.12
CA ILE A 71 3.19 4.33 -3.96
C ILE A 71 3.96 5.65 -3.92
N THR A 72 3.23 6.75 -3.82
CA THR A 72 3.77 8.06 -3.47
C THR A 72 3.21 8.46 -2.13
N PHE A 73 4.06 8.95 -1.25
CA PHE A 73 3.63 9.31 0.10
C PHE A 73 4.30 10.59 0.57
N CYS A 74 3.61 11.29 1.46
CA CYS A 74 4.12 12.45 2.16
C CYS A 74 3.95 12.21 3.66
N ALA A 75 5.05 12.27 4.41
CA ALA A 75 5.01 12.24 5.87
C ALA A 75 5.39 13.61 6.44
N HIS A 76 4.62 14.05 7.42
CA HIS A 76 4.81 15.30 8.14
C HIS A 76 5.48 14.96 9.47
N MET A 77 6.63 15.56 9.80
CA MET A 77 7.25 15.35 11.11
C MET A 77 6.35 15.87 12.23
N SER A 78 6.27 15.14 13.33
CA SER A 78 5.82 15.67 14.62
C SER A 78 6.94 15.89 15.63
N THR A 79 8.20 15.51 15.36
CA THR A 79 9.31 15.79 16.30
C THR A 79 10.63 16.17 15.61
N PRO A 80 11.44 17.09 16.19
CA PRO A 80 12.75 17.50 15.66
C PRO A 80 13.88 16.46 15.74
N ALA A 81 13.63 15.23 16.24
CA ALA A 81 14.70 14.33 16.73
C ALA A 81 14.76 12.94 16.06
N GLY A 82 14.03 12.69 14.97
CA GLY A 82 14.01 11.38 14.30
C GLY A 82 14.74 11.37 12.94
N PRO A 83 15.34 10.24 12.52
CA PRO A 83 15.90 10.10 11.17
C PRO A 83 14.79 10.31 10.14
N GLY A 84 15.04 11.22 9.19
CA GLY A 84 14.03 11.88 8.38
C GLY A 84 13.33 11.00 7.35
N LEU A 85 11.99 10.94 7.47
CA LEU A 85 11.05 10.63 6.39
C LEU A 85 10.14 11.85 6.12
N ALA A 86 10.63 13.04 6.43
CA ALA A 86 9.89 14.30 6.34
C ALA A 86 9.84 14.81 4.89
N GLY A 87 8.68 14.70 4.27
CA GLY A 87 8.47 15.15 2.89
C GLY A 87 7.95 14.04 1.98
N ALA A 88 8.10 14.26 0.67
CA ALA A 88 7.62 13.34 -0.34
C ALA A 88 8.59 12.18 -0.58
N GLY A 89 8.04 10.98 -0.68
CA GLY A 89 8.72 9.73 -1.02
C GLY A 89 7.95 8.95 -2.08
N HIS A 90 8.62 7.96 -2.63
CA HIS A 90 8.07 7.03 -3.59
C HIS A 90 8.52 5.61 -3.23
N ALA A 91 7.70 4.60 -3.48
CA ALA A 91 8.06 3.21 -3.35
C ALA A 91 7.46 2.42 -4.52
N HIS A 92 8.27 1.53 -5.07
CA HIS A 92 7.80 0.49 -5.97
C HIS A 92 7.57 -0.78 -5.15
N ALA A 93 6.36 -1.33 -5.16
CA ALA A 93 5.97 -2.51 -4.39
C ALA A 93 5.71 -3.67 -5.35
N SER A 94 6.25 -4.84 -5.06
CA SER A 94 6.00 -6.05 -5.86
C SER A 94 5.95 -7.29 -4.98
N GLY A 95 5.31 -8.36 -5.43
CA GLY A 95 5.30 -9.60 -4.68
C GLY A 95 4.16 -10.54 -5.07
N ASN A 96 3.54 -11.18 -4.07
CA ASN A 96 2.49 -12.16 -4.26
C ASN A 96 1.22 -11.84 -3.50
N TYR A 97 0.08 -12.27 -4.06
CA TYR A 97 -1.23 -12.10 -3.46
C TYR A 97 -2.11 -13.34 -3.66
N ILE A 98 -3.19 -13.38 -2.89
CA ILE A 98 -4.29 -14.33 -3.04
C ILE A 98 -5.63 -13.59 -2.99
N VAL A 99 -6.70 -14.27 -3.41
CA VAL A 99 -8.08 -13.83 -3.17
C VAL A 99 -8.74 -14.78 -2.17
N THR A 100 -9.17 -14.25 -1.03
CA THR A 100 -9.78 -15.06 0.03
C THR A 100 -10.70 -14.24 0.93
N ASP A 101 -11.55 -14.91 1.69
CA ASP A 101 -12.38 -14.27 2.71
C ASP A 101 -11.52 -13.98 3.96
N ILE A 102 -11.61 -12.76 4.49
CA ILE A 102 -10.79 -12.30 5.63
C ILE A 102 -11.51 -12.50 6.98
N PHE A 103 -12.83 -12.67 6.94
CA PHE A 103 -13.66 -13.18 8.02
C PHE A 103 -14.90 -13.84 7.41
N PRO A 104 -15.59 -14.74 8.13
CA PRO A 104 -16.79 -15.40 7.60
C PRO A 104 -17.83 -14.38 7.11
N GLY A 105 -18.16 -14.43 5.82
CA GLY A 105 -19.13 -13.52 5.20
C GLY A 105 -18.58 -12.17 4.75
N SER A 106 -17.25 -11.93 4.80
CA SER A 106 -16.64 -10.71 4.24
C SER A 106 -16.78 -10.59 2.72
N GLY A 107 -17.03 -11.72 2.05
CA GLY A 107 -16.79 -11.87 0.63
C GLY A 107 -15.29 -11.88 0.31
N PRO A 108 -14.94 -12.05 -0.97
CA PRO A 108 -13.55 -12.20 -1.39
C PRO A 108 -12.80 -10.87 -1.30
N TRP A 109 -11.59 -10.92 -0.73
CA TRP A 109 -10.65 -9.81 -0.65
C TRP A 109 -9.35 -10.15 -1.36
N ILE A 110 -8.74 -9.14 -1.97
CA ILE A 110 -7.35 -9.17 -2.42
C ILE A 110 -6.48 -9.05 -1.16
N VAL A 111 -5.65 -10.07 -0.92
CA VAL A 111 -4.76 -10.17 0.23
C VAL A 111 -3.33 -10.35 -0.27
N ILE A 112 -2.48 -9.37 -0.03
CA ILE A 112 -1.04 -9.49 -0.28
C ILE A 112 -0.48 -10.46 0.76
N THR A 113 0.33 -11.43 0.31
CA THR A 113 0.95 -12.45 1.17
C THR A 113 2.46 -12.30 1.29
N HIS A 114 3.08 -11.64 0.32
CA HIS A 114 4.50 -11.32 0.29
C HIS A 114 4.68 -10.02 -0.49
N GLU A 115 5.45 -9.08 0.04
CA GLU A 115 5.70 -7.77 -0.56
C GLU A 115 7.17 -7.38 -0.41
N VAL A 116 7.71 -6.79 -1.47
CA VAL A 116 9.03 -6.17 -1.53
C VAL A 116 8.84 -4.73 -1.97
N ASP A 117 9.13 -3.79 -1.08
CA ASP A 117 9.09 -2.35 -1.34
C ASP A 117 10.49 -1.83 -1.63
N VAL A 118 10.67 -1.16 -2.75
CA VAL A 118 11.89 -0.41 -3.10
C VAL A 118 11.61 1.08 -2.99
N LEU A 119 12.05 1.70 -1.90
CA LEU A 119 11.83 3.10 -1.62
C LEU A 119 12.81 3.98 -2.41
N THR A 120 12.29 4.99 -3.09
CA THR A 120 13.08 5.99 -3.83
C THR A 120 12.73 7.42 -3.39
N GLY A 121 13.57 8.39 -3.78
CA GLY A 121 13.50 9.77 -3.26
C GLY A 121 14.20 9.92 -1.91
N GLN A 122 13.53 10.47 -0.90
CA GLN A 122 14.08 10.60 0.45
C GLN A 122 14.40 9.24 1.12
N GLY A 123 13.96 8.11 0.52
CA GLY A 123 14.20 6.73 0.95
C GLY A 123 15.32 5.97 0.23
N ARG A 124 16.29 6.63 -0.40
CA ARG A 124 17.65 6.11 -0.77
C ARG A 124 17.79 4.66 -1.32
N GLY A 125 16.83 4.15 -2.07
CA GLY A 125 16.93 2.81 -2.68
C GLY A 125 16.86 1.67 -1.65
N VAL A 126 16.20 1.91 -0.50
CA VAL A 126 16.02 0.92 0.56
C VAL A 126 15.03 -0.14 0.10
N THR A 127 15.33 -1.41 0.39
CA THR A 127 14.43 -2.53 0.17
C THR A 127 13.84 -2.99 1.51
N VAL A 128 12.52 -3.05 1.60
CA VAL A 128 11.78 -3.63 2.73
C VAL A 128 11.07 -4.88 2.24
N VAL A 129 11.08 -5.96 3.04
CA VAL A 129 10.38 -7.20 2.73
C VAL A 129 9.36 -7.47 3.83
N ASN A 130 8.14 -7.82 3.42
CA ASN A 130 7.03 -8.08 4.32
C ASN A 130 6.29 -9.36 3.93
N ASP A 131 6.31 -10.35 4.84
CA ASP A 131 5.63 -11.64 4.69
C ASP A 131 4.34 -11.75 5.52
N VAL A 132 3.86 -10.64 6.08
CA VAL A 132 2.62 -10.61 6.85
C VAL A 132 1.45 -10.39 5.91
N SER A 133 0.50 -11.34 5.90
CA SER A 133 -0.69 -11.22 5.07
C SER A 133 -1.49 -9.96 5.41
N MET A 134 -1.79 -9.17 4.38
CA MET A 134 -2.50 -7.90 4.53
C MET A 134 -3.68 -7.80 3.55
N PRO A 135 -4.91 -7.66 4.05
CA PRO A 135 -6.05 -7.39 3.20
C PRO A 135 -6.01 -5.93 2.75
N ILE A 136 -6.09 -5.70 1.44
CA ILE A 136 -5.93 -4.35 0.87
C ILE A 136 -7.18 -3.82 0.18
N ALA A 137 -8.02 -4.71 -0.37
CA ALA A 137 -9.19 -4.33 -1.14
C ALA A 137 -10.20 -5.48 -1.23
N PRO A 138 -11.52 -5.20 -1.24
CA PRO A 138 -12.51 -6.15 -1.72
C PRO A 138 -12.21 -6.55 -3.18
N ALA A 139 -12.29 -7.83 -3.52
CA ALA A 139 -12.05 -8.34 -4.88
C ALA A 139 -13.28 -8.15 -5.78
N VAL A 140 -13.90 -6.97 -5.72
CA VAL A 140 -15.11 -6.64 -6.48
C VAL A 140 -15.01 -5.21 -7.02
N LYS A 141 -15.66 -4.96 -8.17
CA LYS A 141 -15.70 -3.62 -8.75
C LYS A 141 -16.35 -2.63 -7.79
N GLY A 142 -15.68 -1.51 -7.51
CA GLY A 142 -16.27 -0.49 -6.65
C GLY A 142 -15.35 0.68 -6.34
N HIS A 143 -15.98 1.71 -5.77
CA HIS A 143 -15.32 2.82 -5.09
C HIS A 143 -15.74 2.76 -3.63
N PHE A 144 -14.77 2.77 -2.72
CA PHE A 144 -14.99 2.58 -1.30
C PHE A 144 -14.40 3.76 -0.54
N SER A 145 -15.20 4.33 0.33
CA SER A 145 -14.82 5.40 1.24
C SER A 145 -14.18 4.86 2.51
N THR A 146 -13.80 5.78 3.39
CA THR A 146 -13.24 5.46 4.72
C THR A 146 -14.23 4.68 5.56
N ALA A 147 -15.52 5.04 5.49
CA ALA A 147 -16.57 4.36 6.23
C ALA A 147 -16.78 2.94 5.70
N ASP A 148 -16.66 2.72 4.39
CA ASP A 148 -16.84 1.40 3.79
C ASP A 148 -15.69 0.44 4.15
N ILE A 149 -14.46 0.95 4.23
CA ILE A 149 -13.26 0.14 4.49
C ILE A 149 -12.96 -0.01 5.99
N LEU A 150 -13.06 1.08 6.76
CA LEU A 150 -12.68 1.11 8.18
C LEU A 150 -13.89 1.06 9.13
N GLY A 151 -15.11 1.19 8.62
CA GLY A 151 -16.34 1.19 9.45
C GLY A 151 -16.57 2.49 10.22
N PHE A 152 -15.79 3.55 9.98
CA PHE A 152 -15.96 4.85 10.63
C PHE A 152 -15.55 6.01 9.72
N SER A 153 -15.94 7.23 10.13
CA SER A 153 -15.46 8.48 9.55
C SER A 153 -15.07 9.45 10.66
N ALA A 154 -13.97 10.17 10.50
CA ALA A 154 -13.54 11.18 11.46
C ALA A 154 -12.88 12.38 10.76
N PRO A 155 -12.94 13.60 11.33
CA PRO A 155 -12.20 14.73 10.81
C PRO A 155 -10.71 14.41 10.72
N GLY A 156 -10.12 14.70 9.56
CA GLY A 156 -8.70 14.49 9.33
C GLY A 156 -8.29 13.05 9.03
N VAL A 157 -9.25 12.15 8.82
CA VAL A 157 -9.02 10.78 8.34
C VAL A 157 -9.82 10.57 7.06
N THR A 158 -9.10 10.35 5.96
CA THR A 158 -9.69 10.03 4.67
C THR A 158 -8.93 8.86 4.06
N PHE A 159 -9.67 7.86 3.62
CA PHE A 159 -9.25 6.75 2.80
C PHE A 159 -10.26 6.58 1.66
N GLN A 160 -9.76 6.46 0.45
CA GLN A 160 -10.54 6.21 -0.77
C GLN A 160 -9.84 5.10 -1.53
N LEU A 161 -10.61 4.10 -1.94
CA LEU A 161 -10.13 2.92 -2.67
C LEU A 161 -11.01 2.72 -3.91
N THR A 162 -10.40 2.41 -5.04
CA THR A 162 -11.09 2.02 -6.26
C THR A 162 -10.54 0.69 -6.72
N VAL A 163 -11.44 -0.24 -7.03
CA VAL A 163 -11.10 -1.56 -7.58
C VAL A 163 -11.76 -1.70 -8.95
N THR A 164 -10.94 -1.95 -9.95
CA THR A 164 -11.37 -2.18 -11.33
C THR A 164 -10.96 -3.61 -11.72
N PRO A 165 -11.91 -4.53 -11.92
CA PRO A 165 -11.61 -5.79 -12.59
C PRO A 165 -11.18 -5.51 -14.03
N MET A 166 -10.07 -6.10 -14.44
CA MET A 166 -9.45 -5.84 -15.74
C MET A 166 -9.81 -6.95 -16.72
N HIS A 167 -9.59 -8.20 -16.31
CA HIS A 167 -9.98 -9.40 -17.05
C HIS A 167 -10.64 -10.39 -16.09
N THR A 168 -11.92 -10.67 -16.31
CA THR A 168 -12.75 -11.62 -15.55
C THR A 168 -13.25 -12.73 -16.46
#